data_AF-A0A3A5JHI4-F1
#
_entry.id   AF-A0A3A5JHI4-F1
#
_cell.length_a   1.000
_cell.length_b   1.000
_cell.length_c   1.000
_cell.angle_alpha   90.00
_cell.angle_beta   90.00
_cell.angle_gamma   90.00
#
_symmetry.space_group_name_H-M   'P 1'
#
loop_
_entity.id
_entity.type
_entity.pdbx_description
1 polymer ?
#
loop_
_entity_poly.entity_id
_entity_poly.type
_entity_poly.pdbx_seq_one_letter_code
_entity_poly.pdbx_strand_id
1 'polypeptide(L)'
;MRDWIGRSVLALTVLVLAGCVQNNGADKTSADIDQTKLCQVDTWKPLNVANQCQPGQKVLYRPGGSGDAEQAALFAAANCDLRYTVAVTPGGTACIYKPISSANALPGGERAHAEADDGAG
;
A
#
# COMPACT_ATOMS: atom_id res chain seq x y z
N MET A 1 9.96 32.85 61.23
CA MET A 1 9.30 33.26 59.97
C MET A 1 9.92 32.48 58.83
N ARG A 2 9.08 31.83 58.01
CA ARG A 2 9.34 31.36 56.63
C ARG A 2 10.17 30.07 56.44
N ASP A 3 9.55 28.93 56.71
CA ASP A 3 9.83 27.64 56.06
C ASP A 3 8.50 27.00 55.62
N TRP A 4 7.87 27.49 54.54
CA TRP A 4 6.60 26.88 54.07
C TRP A 4 6.25 27.15 52.60
N ILE A 5 7.21 27.03 51.67
CA ILE A 5 6.89 27.00 50.23
C ILE A 5 7.85 26.02 49.55
N GLY A 6 7.53 24.74 49.61
CA GLY A 6 8.43 23.73 49.06
C GLY A 6 7.81 22.36 48.98
N ARG A 7 6.57 22.27 48.49
CA ARG A 7 5.88 21.01 48.17
C ARG A 7 4.48 21.32 47.65
N SER A 8 4.32 21.56 46.34
CA SER A 8 3.05 21.39 45.61
C SER A 8 3.21 21.78 44.14
N VAL A 9 4.10 21.12 43.39
CA VAL A 9 4.06 21.15 41.91
C VAL A 9 4.48 19.78 41.39
N LEU A 10 3.69 18.75 41.68
CA LEU A 10 3.95 17.39 41.16
C LEU A 10 2.65 16.57 41.14
N ALA A 11 1.62 17.09 40.49
CA ALA A 11 0.34 16.37 40.36
C ALA A 11 -0.52 16.79 39.15
N LEU A 12 0.05 17.29 38.05
CA LEU A 12 -0.78 17.76 36.92
C LEU A 12 -0.24 17.43 35.52
N THR A 13 0.33 16.24 35.31
CA THR A 13 0.86 15.83 33.98
C THR A 13 0.36 14.47 33.47
N VAL A 14 -0.52 13.74 34.17
CA VAL A 14 -0.89 12.36 33.80
C VAL A 14 -2.18 12.24 32.96
N LEU A 15 -2.89 13.33 32.66
CA LEU A 15 -4.22 13.25 32.03
C LEU A 15 -4.26 13.33 30.48
N VAL A 16 -3.13 13.37 29.77
CA VAL A 16 -3.11 13.64 28.32
C VAL A 16 -3.00 12.38 27.43
N LEU A 17 -2.88 11.16 28.00
CA LEU A 17 -2.72 9.93 27.18
C LEU A 17 -4.02 9.17 26.84
N ALA A 18 -5.21 9.68 27.19
CA ALA A 18 -6.48 9.00 26.89
C ALA A 18 -7.05 9.25 25.48
N GLY A 19 -6.29 9.90 24.58
CA GLY A 19 -6.78 10.34 23.26
C GLY A 19 -6.56 9.38 22.08
N CYS A 20 -6.04 8.17 22.29
CA CYS A 20 -5.62 7.29 21.18
C CYS A 20 -6.48 6.03 20.97
N VAL A 21 -7.78 5.99 21.28
CA VAL A 21 -8.63 4.85 20.87
C VAL A 21 -10.05 5.31 20.58
N GLN A 22 -10.30 5.73 19.33
CA GLN A 22 -11.63 5.79 18.71
C GLN A 22 -11.44 5.94 17.20
N ASN A 23 -10.90 4.88 16.58
CA ASN A 23 -10.97 4.74 15.14
C ASN A 23 -11.75 3.44 14.83
N ASN A 24 -13.03 3.43 15.20
CA ASN A 24 -14.02 2.52 14.60
C ASN A 24 -14.35 3.03 13.18
N GLY A 25 -13.31 3.28 12.38
CA GLY A 25 -13.47 3.35 10.94
C GLY A 25 -13.75 1.93 10.52
N ALA A 26 -14.98 1.66 10.10
CA ALA A 26 -15.38 0.41 9.48
C ALA A 26 -14.27 -0.03 8.54
N ASP A 27 -13.60 -1.12 8.90
CA ASP A 27 -12.78 -1.90 7.99
C ASP A 27 -13.66 -2.16 6.77
N LYS A 28 -13.51 -1.34 5.73
CA LYS A 28 -13.76 -1.80 4.37
C LYS A 28 -12.73 -2.89 4.21
N THR A 29 -13.13 -4.11 4.57
CA THR A 29 -12.35 -5.33 4.55
C THR A 29 -11.38 -5.19 3.39
N SER A 30 -10.12 -4.92 3.73
CA SER A 30 -9.01 -5.05 2.82
C SER A 30 -9.26 -6.41 2.19
N ALA A 31 -9.64 -6.46 0.91
CA ALA A 31 -9.88 -7.73 0.22
C ALA A 31 -8.73 -8.64 0.61
N ASP A 32 -9.06 -9.75 1.28
CA ASP A 32 -8.14 -10.54 2.09
C ASP A 32 -6.84 -10.74 1.32
N ILE A 33 -5.78 -10.07 1.75
CA ILE A 33 -4.51 -10.06 1.01
C ILE A 33 -3.99 -11.48 1.09
N ASP A 34 -3.84 -12.14 -0.05
CA ASP A 34 -3.34 -13.51 -0.09
C ASP A 34 -1.84 -13.51 0.25
N GLN A 35 -1.56 -13.73 1.54
CA GLN A 35 -0.21 -13.78 2.08
C GLN A 35 0.50 -15.10 1.77
N THR A 36 -0.20 -16.10 1.23
CA THR A 36 0.30 -17.46 0.98
C THR A 36 0.91 -17.63 -0.40
N LYS A 37 0.58 -16.73 -1.33
CA LYS A 37 1.08 -16.74 -2.71
C LYS A 37 2.09 -15.64 -2.95
N LEU A 38 3.14 -16.01 -3.70
CA LEU A 38 4.15 -15.09 -4.21
C LEU A 38 4.24 -15.24 -5.73
N CYS A 39 3.91 -14.19 -6.46
CA CYS A 39 4.11 -14.12 -7.91
C CYS A 39 5.47 -13.48 -8.20
N GLN A 40 6.40 -14.21 -8.82
CA GLN A 40 7.68 -13.65 -9.23
C GLN A 40 7.67 -13.30 -10.71
N VAL A 41 8.13 -12.10 -11.06
CA VAL A 41 8.23 -11.60 -12.43
C VAL A 41 9.59 -10.97 -12.67
N ASP A 42 10.04 -10.97 -13.92
CA ASP A 42 11.33 -10.39 -14.36
C ASP A 42 11.16 -9.09 -15.15
N THR A 43 9.93 -8.59 -15.27
CA THR A 43 9.58 -7.38 -16.02
C THR A 43 8.76 -6.42 -15.17
N TRP A 44 8.99 -5.11 -15.37
CA TRP A 44 8.20 -4.07 -14.70
C TRP A 44 6.89 -3.75 -15.44
N LYS A 45 6.73 -4.21 -16.69
CA LYS A 45 5.66 -3.83 -17.60
C LYS A 45 4.29 -4.33 -17.10
N PRO A 46 3.30 -3.45 -16.83
CA PRO A 46 2.06 -3.83 -16.15
C PRO A 46 1.25 -4.93 -16.84
N LEU A 47 1.16 -4.91 -18.17
CA LEU A 47 0.49 -5.95 -18.95
C LEU A 47 1.06 -7.34 -18.72
N ASN A 48 2.38 -7.44 -18.76
CA ASN A 48 3.06 -8.72 -18.62
C ASN A 48 2.88 -9.27 -17.20
N VAL A 49 2.85 -8.40 -16.19
CA VAL A 49 2.59 -8.76 -14.79
C VAL A 49 1.12 -9.17 -14.61
N ALA A 50 0.17 -8.45 -15.22
CA ALA A 50 -1.26 -8.76 -15.14
C ALA A 50 -1.61 -10.13 -15.75
N ASN A 51 -0.87 -10.55 -16.78
CA ASN A 51 -1.03 -11.88 -17.38
C ASN A 51 -0.47 -13.02 -16.51
N GLN A 52 0.29 -12.71 -15.45
CA GLN A 52 0.97 -13.69 -14.59
C GLN A 52 0.49 -13.65 -13.14
N CYS A 53 0.03 -12.50 -12.67
CA CYS A 53 -0.29 -12.24 -11.28
C CYS A 53 -1.76 -11.82 -11.08
N GLN A 54 -2.35 -12.24 -9.97
CA GLN A 54 -3.70 -11.91 -9.53
C GLN A 54 -3.67 -10.76 -8.51
N PRO A 55 -4.52 -9.72 -8.64
CA PRO A 55 -4.59 -8.65 -7.66
C PRO A 55 -4.81 -9.16 -6.22
N GLY A 56 -4.16 -8.53 -5.25
CA GLY A 56 -4.28 -8.89 -3.83
C GLY A 56 -3.25 -9.89 -3.30
N GLN A 57 -2.42 -10.51 -4.15
CA GLN A 57 -1.31 -11.37 -3.71
C GLN A 57 0.03 -10.61 -3.60
N LYS A 58 1.07 -11.23 -3.04
CA LYS A 58 2.43 -10.67 -3.10
C LYS A 58 3.01 -10.80 -4.51
N VAL A 59 3.65 -9.75 -4.99
CA VAL A 59 4.45 -9.79 -6.21
C VAL A 59 5.90 -9.41 -5.91
N LEU A 60 6.83 -10.10 -6.57
CA LEU A 60 8.26 -9.87 -6.49
C LEU A 60 8.84 -9.67 -7.89
N TYR A 61 9.27 -8.45 -8.17
CA TYR A 61 10.01 -8.10 -9.37
C TYR A 61 11.50 -8.36 -9.17
N ARG A 62 12.07 -9.25 -9.99
CA ARG A 62 13.50 -9.59 -10.02
C ARG A 62 14.00 -9.67 -11.46
N PRO A 63 14.51 -8.59 -12.03
CA PRO A 63 15.22 -8.68 -13.31
C PRO A 63 16.46 -9.58 -13.11
N GLY A 64 16.91 -10.28 -14.15
CA GLY A 64 18.02 -11.26 -14.09
C GLY A 64 19.41 -10.70 -13.70
N GLY A 65 19.49 -9.48 -13.16
CA GLY A 65 20.69 -8.77 -12.69
C GLY A 65 20.36 -7.77 -11.58
N SER A 66 21.24 -6.81 -11.30
CA SER A 66 20.89 -5.67 -10.44
C SER A 66 19.75 -4.90 -11.11
N GLY A 67 18.60 -4.80 -10.45
CA GLY A 67 17.49 -4.02 -11.00
C GLY A 67 17.86 -2.56 -11.07
N ASP A 68 17.69 -1.95 -12.24
CA ASP A 68 17.86 -0.50 -12.38
C ASP A 68 16.89 0.19 -11.41
N ALA A 69 17.39 1.13 -10.60
CA ALA A 69 16.57 1.82 -9.60
C ALA A 69 15.32 2.47 -10.21
N GLU A 70 15.43 2.92 -11.46
CA GLU A 70 14.32 3.41 -12.26
C GLU A 70 13.25 2.33 -12.48
N GLN A 71 13.64 1.12 -12.89
CA GLN A 71 12.71 0.02 -13.13
C GLN A 71 12.03 -0.44 -11.84
N ALA A 72 12.75 -0.44 -10.72
CA ALA A 72 12.19 -0.72 -9.40
C ALA A 72 11.10 0.31 -9.02
N ALA A 73 11.33 1.59 -9.30
CA ALA A 73 10.36 2.66 -9.08
C ALA A 73 9.15 2.54 -10.03
N LEU A 74 9.38 2.27 -11.32
CA LEU A 74 8.33 2.05 -12.31
C LEU A 74 7.47 0.83 -11.96
N PHE A 75 8.10 -0.27 -11.56
CA PHE A 75 7.39 -1.45 -11.09
C PHE A 75 6.49 -1.12 -9.91
N ALA A 76 7.03 -0.41 -8.91
CA ALA A 76 6.26 0.00 -7.74
C ALA A 76 5.07 0.89 -8.11
N ALA A 77 5.29 1.92 -8.91
CA ALA A 77 4.26 2.86 -9.31
C ALA A 77 3.14 2.20 -10.13
N ALA A 78 3.47 1.22 -10.98
CA ALA A 78 2.53 0.67 -11.94
C ALA A 78 1.84 -0.63 -11.47
N ASN A 79 2.41 -1.34 -10.50
CA ASN A 79 1.96 -2.67 -10.09
C ASN A 79 1.64 -2.81 -8.59
N CYS A 80 2.08 -1.89 -7.74
CA CYS A 80 1.92 -2.03 -6.29
C CYS A 80 0.76 -1.22 -5.73
N ASP A 81 0.08 -1.76 -4.72
CA ASP A 81 -0.78 -0.97 -3.86
C ASP A 81 0.07 -0.17 -2.87
N LEU A 82 0.32 1.10 -3.21
CA LEU A 82 1.14 2.03 -2.41
C LEU A 82 0.51 2.41 -1.06
N ARG A 83 -0.68 1.91 -0.74
CA ARG A 83 -1.24 1.99 0.63
C ARG A 83 -0.53 1.04 1.61
N TYR A 84 0.17 0.03 1.09
CA TYR A 84 0.96 -0.91 1.89
C TYR A 84 2.45 -0.68 1.68
N THR A 85 3.27 -1.29 2.54
CA THR A 85 4.72 -1.23 2.46
C THR A 85 5.23 -1.84 1.14
N VAL A 86 6.15 -1.13 0.50
CA VAL A 86 6.94 -1.61 -0.64
C VAL A 86 8.36 -1.85 -0.16
N ALA A 87 8.87 -3.07 -0.36
CA ALA A 87 10.26 -3.40 -0.07
C ALA A 87 11.08 -3.26 -1.36
N VAL A 88 12.04 -2.33 -1.39
CA VAL A 88 12.94 -2.10 -2.52
C VAL A 88 14.35 -2.45 -2.12
N THR A 89 15.02 -3.27 -2.93
CA THR A 89 16.42 -3.66 -2.75
C THR A 89 17.15 -3.60 -4.09
N PRO A 90 18.50 -3.60 -4.12
CA PRO A 90 19.24 -3.72 -5.38
C PRO A 90 18.90 -4.98 -6.19
N GLY A 91 18.40 -6.03 -5.53
CA GLY A 91 18.03 -7.31 -6.15
C GLY A 91 16.59 -7.42 -6.60
N GLY A 92 15.75 -6.40 -6.35
CA GLY A 92 14.33 -6.42 -6.74
C GLY A 92 13.39 -5.63 -5.82
N THR A 93 12.12 -5.63 -6.20
CA THR A 93 11.02 -4.93 -5.50
C THR A 93 9.91 -5.92 -5.14
N ALA A 94 9.43 -5.88 -3.90
CA ALA A 94 8.30 -6.68 -3.44
C ALA A 94 7.18 -5.82 -2.84
N CYS A 95 5.93 -6.16 -3.14
CA CYS A 95 4.75 -5.43 -2.66
C CYS A 95 3.47 -6.27 -2.81
N ILE A 96 2.33 -5.70 -2.38
CA ILE A 96 1.01 -6.24 -2.71
C ILE A 96 0.61 -5.80 -4.11
N TYR A 97 0.27 -6.76 -4.95
CA TYR A 97 -0.06 -6.51 -6.35
C TYR A 97 -1.42 -5.83 -6.49
N LYS A 98 -1.42 -4.65 -7.10
CA LYS A 98 -2.59 -3.90 -7.52
C LYS A 98 -2.21 -3.08 -8.75
N PRO A 99 -2.51 -3.57 -9.97
CA PRO A 99 -2.13 -2.86 -11.19
C PRO A 99 -2.89 -1.55 -11.31
N ILE A 100 -2.26 -0.57 -11.97
CA ILE A 100 -2.94 0.65 -12.39
C ILE A 100 -4.11 0.33 -13.33
N SER A 101 -5.17 1.14 -13.28
CA SER A 101 -6.38 0.94 -14.10
C SER A 101 -6.08 0.92 -15.61
N SER A 102 -5.10 1.70 -16.06
CA SER A 102 -4.66 1.73 -17.46
C SER A 102 -3.94 0.46 -17.89
N ALA A 103 -3.46 -0.39 -16.98
CA ALA A 103 -2.94 -1.71 -17.32
C ALA A 103 -4.05 -2.63 -17.83
N ASN A 104 -5.27 -2.50 -17.29
CA ASN A 104 -6.45 -3.24 -17.72
C ASN A 104 -7.15 -2.60 -18.93
N ALA A 105 -6.87 -1.32 -19.23
CA ALA A 105 -7.39 -0.63 -20.41
C ALA A 105 -6.62 -0.96 -21.71
N LEU A 106 -5.59 -1.80 -21.63
CA LEU A 106 -4.82 -2.27 -22.76
C LEU A 106 -5.53 -3.46 -23.42
N PRO A 107 -5.51 -3.58 -24.77
CA PRO A 107 -6.38 -4.49 -25.51
C PRO A 107 -6.09 -5.94 -25.12
N GLY A 108 -7.02 -6.54 -24.39
CA GLY A 108 -6.94 -7.89 -23.81
C GLY A 108 -7.69 -8.04 -22.48
N GLY A 109 -7.95 -6.95 -21.76
CA GLY A 109 -8.80 -6.93 -20.57
C GLY A 109 -10.22 -6.46 -20.89
N GLU A 110 -11.18 -7.38 -20.84
CA GLU A 110 -12.58 -7.08 -21.11
C GLU A 110 -13.13 -6.01 -20.15
N ARG A 111 -13.86 -5.06 -20.72
CA ARG A 111 -14.30 -3.80 -20.13
C ARG A 111 -15.34 -4.02 -19.03
N ALA A 112 -15.15 -3.36 -17.90
CA ALA A 112 -16.26 -2.90 -17.06
C ALA A 112 -15.84 -1.65 -16.28
N HIS A 113 -15.68 -0.53 -16.99
CA HIS A 113 -15.83 0.79 -16.38
C HIS A 113 -17.28 1.19 -16.63
N ALA A 114 -18.16 0.87 -15.66
CA ALA A 114 -19.46 1.50 -15.58
C ALA A 114 -19.22 2.88 -14.93
N GLU A 115 -19.08 3.91 -15.75
CA GLU A 115 -19.34 5.28 -15.32
C GLU A 115 -20.84 5.35 -14.99
N ALA A 116 -21.14 5.42 -13.68
CA ALA A 116 -22.41 5.93 -13.22
C ALA A 116 -22.36 7.47 -13.38
N ASP A 117 -22.87 7.94 -14.51
CA ASP A 117 -23.28 9.33 -14.69
C ASP A 117 -24.53 9.55 -13.83
N ASP A 118 -24.35 10.29 -12.75
CA ASP A 118 -25.39 10.68 -11.80
C ASP A 118 -26.03 11.97 -12.33
N GLY A 119 -27.26 11.86 -12.83
CA GLY A 119 -28.02 12.99 -13.32
C GLY A 119 -28.40 13.95 -12.19
N ALA A 120 -28.16 15.24 -12.40
CA ALA A 120 -28.83 16.30 -11.65
C ALA A 120 -28.86 17.62 -12.45
N GLY A 121 -30.07 18.07 -12.81
CA GLY A 121 -30.35 19.46 -13.18
C GLY A 121 -31.08 19.65 -14.49
#